data_AF-A0A933X0C4-F1
#
_entry.id   AF-A0A933X0C4-F1
#
_cell.length_a   1.000
_cell.length_b   1.000
_cell.length_c   1.000
_cell.angle_alpha   90.00
_cell.angle_beta   90.00
_cell.angle_gamma   90.00
#
_symmetry.space_group_name_H-M   'P 1'
#
loop_
_entity.id
_entity.type
_entity.pdbx_description
1 polymer ?
#
loop_
_entity_poly.entity_id
_entity_poly.type
_entity_poly.pdbx_seq_one_letter_code
_entity_poly.pdbx_strand_id
1 'polypeptide(L)'
;MIKRKTTKAKSRITQKQLLKYLKDARPFFLPIGISEHVRALKKGLPELDKYFPFSLEKTANELVRQGYVEKINSKDGIEIKITNRGKTQILKYNLMDMKPKREKWDGKWRLVFFDVAEFDRKKRDQFRKYLRQLEMEQFQKSVFISPHDIFDQVKYLREV
;
A
#
# COMPACT_ATOMS: atom_id res chain seq x y z
N MET A 1 -33.12 -21.18 -17.09
CA MET A 1 -31.86 -20.78 -17.76
C MET A 1 -30.84 -20.38 -16.68
N ILE A 2 -29.98 -21.30 -16.25
CA ILE A 2 -28.99 -21.04 -15.19
C ILE A 2 -27.81 -20.31 -15.84
N LYS A 3 -27.69 -19.00 -15.60
CA LYS A 3 -26.52 -18.21 -16.04
C LYS A 3 -25.28 -18.79 -15.35
N ARG A 4 -24.43 -19.50 -16.09
CA ARG A 4 -23.09 -19.91 -15.64
C ARG A 4 -22.34 -18.64 -15.25
N LYS A 5 -22.09 -18.43 -13.95
CA LYS A 5 -21.17 -17.39 -13.47
C LYS A 5 -19.83 -17.64 -14.17
N THR A 6 -19.37 -16.67 -14.95
CA THR A 6 -18.04 -16.69 -15.55
C THR A 6 -17.02 -16.75 -14.42
N THR A 7 -16.38 -17.91 -14.24
CA THR A 7 -15.31 -18.11 -13.25
C THR A 7 -14.12 -17.28 -13.69
N LYS A 8 -13.99 -16.05 -13.17
CA LYS A 8 -12.76 -15.25 -13.32
C LYS A 8 -11.59 -16.08 -12.80
N ALA A 9 -10.48 -16.11 -13.55
CA ALA A 9 -9.27 -16.82 -13.14
C ALA A 9 -8.82 -16.31 -11.76
N LYS A 10 -8.62 -17.23 -10.81
CA LYS A 10 -8.14 -16.89 -9.47
C LYS A 10 -6.68 -16.44 -9.55
N SER A 11 -6.34 -15.39 -8.80
CA SER A 11 -5.01 -14.79 -8.76
C SER A 11 -4.38 -14.88 -7.37
N ARG A 12 -3.06 -14.66 -7.26
CA ARG A 12 -2.38 -14.52 -5.97
C ARG A 12 -2.47 -13.08 -5.49
N ILE A 13 -2.72 -12.89 -4.19
CA ILE A 13 -2.82 -11.56 -3.58
C ILE A 13 -1.45 -11.09 -3.09
N THR A 14 -1.12 -9.83 -3.36
CA THR A 14 0.09 -9.17 -2.83
C THR A 14 -0.17 -8.55 -1.46
N GLN A 15 0.89 -8.36 -0.66
CA GLN A 15 0.81 -7.69 0.66
C GLN A 15 0.14 -6.31 0.57
N LYS A 16 0.51 -5.53 -0.45
CA LYS A 16 -0.06 -4.21 -0.72
C LYS A 16 -1.56 -4.26 -0.99
N GLN A 17 -2.02 -5.21 -1.82
CA GLN A 17 -3.45 -5.38 -2.10
C GLN A 17 -4.22 -5.75 -0.84
N LEU A 18 -3.70 -6.68 -0.02
CA LEU A 18 -4.35 -7.09 1.21
C LEU A 18 -4.38 -5.95 2.26
N LEU A 19 -3.30 -5.19 2.39
CA LEU A 19 -3.26 -4.03 3.30
C LEU A 19 -4.22 -2.91 2.88
N LYS A 20 -4.26 -2.57 1.58
CA LYS A 20 -5.21 -1.58 1.06
C LYS A 20 -6.66 -2.00 1.33
N TYR A 21 -6.95 -3.28 1.09
CA TYR A 21 -8.25 -3.85 1.41
C TYR A 21 -8.60 -3.72 2.90
N LEU A 22 -7.66 -4.01 3.80
CA LEU A 22 -7.84 -3.88 5.25
C LEU A 22 -7.99 -2.43 5.75
N LYS A 23 -7.56 -1.43 4.98
CA LYS A 23 -7.78 -0.02 5.30
C LYS A 23 -9.19 0.43 4.92
N ASP A 24 -9.67 -0.02 3.76
CA ASP A 24 -10.95 0.42 3.18
C ASP A 24 -12.13 -0.38 3.77
N ALA A 25 -11.90 -1.64 4.15
CA ALA A 25 -12.80 -2.40 5.00
C ALA A 25 -12.69 -1.86 6.43
N ARG A 26 -13.82 -1.49 7.05
CA ARG A 26 -13.93 -1.34 8.52
C ARG A 26 -13.30 -2.58 9.19
N PRO A 27 -12.77 -2.52 10.42
CA PRO A 27 -12.19 -3.71 11.10
C PRO A 27 -13.11 -4.91 10.88
N PHE A 28 -12.67 -5.82 10.00
CA PHE A 28 -13.53 -6.89 9.49
C PHE A 28 -12.79 -8.20 9.59
N PHE A 29 -13.55 -9.19 10.01
CA PHE A 29 -13.21 -10.59 10.07
C PHE A 29 -12.54 -11.03 8.76
N LEU A 30 -11.23 -11.29 8.81
CA LEU A 30 -10.54 -12.11 7.83
C LEU A 30 -10.40 -13.49 8.46
N PRO A 31 -11.31 -14.41 8.15
CA PRO A 31 -11.31 -15.72 8.75
C PRO A 31 -10.18 -16.52 8.06
N ILE A 32 -9.23 -16.99 8.86
CA ILE A 32 -7.98 -17.64 8.46
C ILE A 32 -8.21 -19.16 8.48
N GLY A 33 -8.62 -19.69 7.33
CA GLY A 33 -8.81 -21.12 7.08
C GLY A 33 -9.79 -21.33 5.93
N ILE A 34 -9.79 -22.49 5.25
CA ILE A 34 -10.68 -22.74 4.11
C ILE A 34 -12.16 -22.60 4.51
N SER A 35 -12.55 -23.22 5.64
CA SER A 35 -13.90 -23.16 6.21
C SER A 35 -14.33 -21.73 6.54
N GLU A 36 -13.35 -20.97 6.98
CA GLU A 36 -13.44 -19.60 7.44
C GLU A 36 -13.57 -18.63 6.24
N HIS A 37 -12.75 -18.80 5.21
CA HIS A 37 -12.82 -18.11 3.92
C HIS A 37 -14.20 -18.28 3.25
N VAL A 38 -14.76 -19.49 3.27
CA VAL A 38 -16.13 -19.77 2.79
C VAL A 38 -17.17 -18.97 3.60
N ARG A 39 -16.98 -18.82 4.92
CA ARG A 39 -17.84 -18.00 5.79
C ARG A 39 -17.74 -16.50 5.47
N ALA A 40 -16.55 -16.00 5.15
CA ALA A 40 -16.33 -14.62 4.69
C ALA A 40 -17.04 -14.32 3.36
N LEU A 41 -16.96 -15.23 2.38
CA LEU A 41 -17.68 -15.10 1.11
C LEU A 41 -19.20 -15.06 1.31
N LYS A 42 -19.72 -15.87 2.25
CA LYS A 42 -21.14 -15.86 2.63
C LYS A 42 -21.57 -14.59 3.39
N LYS A 43 -20.67 -13.97 4.17
CA LYS A 43 -20.92 -12.72 4.94
C LYS A 43 -20.79 -11.43 4.11
N GLY A 44 -20.58 -11.52 2.78
CA GLY A 44 -20.62 -10.35 1.89
C GLY A 44 -19.25 -9.78 1.49
N LEU A 45 -18.20 -10.61 1.41
CA LEU A 45 -16.87 -10.21 0.90
C LEU A 45 -16.56 -10.82 -0.48
N PRO A 46 -17.40 -10.62 -1.52
CA PRO A 46 -17.24 -11.25 -2.84
C PRO A 46 -15.95 -10.86 -3.56
N GLU A 47 -15.38 -9.71 -3.19
CA GLU A 47 -14.07 -9.21 -3.66
C GLU A 47 -12.91 -10.20 -3.39
N LEU A 48 -13.02 -11.07 -2.38
CA LEU A 48 -11.94 -12.01 -2.03
C LEU A 48 -11.98 -13.31 -2.85
N ASP A 49 -13.10 -13.65 -3.50
CA ASP A 49 -13.25 -14.88 -4.31
C ASP A 49 -12.33 -14.89 -5.54
N LYS A 50 -11.87 -13.70 -5.96
CA LYS A 50 -10.90 -13.53 -7.04
C LYS A 50 -9.48 -14.00 -6.66
N TYR A 51 -9.24 -14.33 -5.39
CA TYR A 51 -7.94 -14.76 -4.90
C TYR A 51 -7.95 -16.21 -4.39
N PHE A 52 -6.80 -16.88 -4.48
CA PHE A 52 -6.65 -18.21 -3.88
C PHE A 52 -6.68 -18.12 -2.34
N PRO A 53 -7.48 -18.97 -1.64
CA PRO A 53 -7.55 -18.97 -0.18
C PRO A 53 -6.19 -19.14 0.50
N PHE A 54 -5.37 -20.08 0.01
CA PHE A 54 -4.00 -20.30 0.50
C PHE A 54 -3.10 -19.06 0.32
N SER A 55 -3.27 -18.31 -0.77
CA SER A 55 -2.50 -17.08 -0.99
C SER A 55 -2.90 -16.00 0.01
N LEU A 56 -4.19 -15.87 0.33
CA LEU A 56 -4.68 -14.92 1.33
C LEU A 56 -4.14 -15.25 2.72
N GLU A 57 -4.24 -16.51 3.13
CA GLU A 57 -3.75 -16.98 4.42
C GLU A 57 -2.24 -16.77 4.56
N LYS A 58 -1.46 -17.17 3.55
CA LYS A 58 -0.01 -16.95 3.54
C LYS A 58 0.33 -15.47 3.68
N THR A 59 -0.25 -14.61 2.83
CA THR A 59 0.02 -13.17 2.85
C THR A 59 -0.44 -12.54 4.17
N ALA A 60 -1.56 -12.94 4.73
CA ALA A 60 -2.04 -12.48 6.04
C ALA A 60 -1.04 -12.84 7.16
N ASN A 61 -0.56 -14.08 7.18
CA ASN A 61 0.44 -14.53 8.17
C ASN A 61 1.77 -13.76 8.03
N GLU A 62 2.19 -13.44 6.80
CA GLU A 62 3.37 -12.59 6.56
C GLU A 62 3.17 -11.18 7.11
N LEU A 63 2.01 -10.57 6.88
CA LEU A 63 1.68 -9.23 7.40
C LEU A 63 1.65 -9.20 8.93
N VAL A 64 1.14 -10.27 9.56
CA VAL A 64 1.16 -10.43 11.02
C VAL A 64 2.59 -10.51 11.53
N ARG A 65 3.43 -11.36 10.91
CA ARG A 65 4.85 -11.49 11.27
C ARG A 65 5.62 -10.17 11.11
N GLN A 66 5.25 -9.35 10.12
CA GLN A 66 5.84 -8.03 9.89
C GLN A 66 5.29 -6.94 10.84
N GLY A 67 4.26 -7.25 11.62
CA GLY A 67 3.60 -6.30 12.53
C GLY A 67 2.76 -5.24 11.82
N TYR A 68 2.38 -5.46 10.56
CA TYR A 68 1.50 -4.55 9.82
C TYR A 68 0.02 -4.79 10.15
N VAL A 69 -0.32 -5.99 10.60
CA VAL A 69 -1.66 -6.35 11.05
C VAL A 69 -1.56 -7.20 12.31
N GLU A 70 -2.60 -7.16 13.13
CA GLU A 70 -2.73 -7.94 14.36
C GLU A 70 -3.93 -8.89 14.26
N LYS A 71 -3.81 -10.07 14.87
CA LYS A 71 -4.91 -11.03 14.99
C LYS A 71 -5.57 -10.82 16.35
N ILE A 72 -6.87 -10.58 16.36
CA ILE A 72 -7.67 -10.42 17.56
C ILE A 72 -8.65 -11.59 17.62
N ASN A 73 -8.64 -12.33 18.72
CA ASN A 73 -9.61 -13.40 18.93
C ASN A 73 -10.94 -12.77 19.35
N SER A 74 -11.94 -12.87 18.48
CA SER A 74 -13.31 -12.38 18.71
C SER A 74 -14.25 -13.58 18.86
N LYS A 75 -15.44 -13.36 19.45
CA LYS A 75 -16.44 -14.43 19.67
C LYS A 75 -16.87 -15.13 18.36
N ASP A 76 -16.74 -14.44 17.22
CA ASP A 76 -17.09 -14.91 15.88
C ASP A 76 -15.92 -15.51 15.08
N GLY A 77 -14.70 -15.53 15.64
CA GLY A 77 -13.48 -16.04 15.00
C GLY A 77 -12.28 -15.09 15.11
N ILE A 78 -11.25 -15.31 14.28
CA ILE A 78 -10.07 -14.44 14.23
C ILE A 78 -10.38 -13.19 13.39
N GLU A 79 -10.21 -12.03 14.00
CA GLU A 79 -10.30 -10.72 13.36
C GLU A 79 -8.89 -10.22 13.03
N ILE A 80 -8.71 -9.63 11.85
CA ILE A 80 -7.43 -9.01 11.46
C ILE A 80 -7.60 -7.51 11.44
N LYS A 81 -6.80 -6.81 12.24
CA LYS A 81 -6.83 -5.37 12.34
C LYS A 81 -5.51 -4.77 11.86
N ILE A 82 -5.58 -3.67 11.12
CA ILE A 82 -4.39 -2.96 10.67
C ILE A 82 -3.76 -2.18 11.82
N THR A 83 -2.45 -2.34 12.01
CA THR A 83 -1.69 -1.58 13.02
C THR A 83 -1.33 -0.19 12.48
N ASN A 84 -0.88 0.73 13.35
CA ASN A 84 -0.34 2.02 12.89
C ASN A 84 0.83 1.85 11.92
N ARG A 85 1.69 0.85 12.16
CA ARG A 85 2.78 0.49 11.26
C ARG A 85 2.26 0.04 9.90
N GLY A 86 1.19 -0.75 9.86
CA GLY A 86 0.50 -1.14 8.63
C GLY A 86 -0.07 0.05 7.87
N LYS A 87 -0.68 1.01 8.57
CA LYS A 87 -1.17 2.27 7.96
C LYS A 87 -0.03 3.06 7.32
N THR A 88 1.08 3.26 8.01
CA THR A 88 2.28 3.90 7.44
C THR A 88 2.81 3.13 6.24
N GLN A 89 2.78 1.80 6.27
CA GLN A 89 3.22 0.97 5.15
C GLN A 89 2.33 1.15 3.91
N ILE A 90 1.02 1.34 4.08
CA ILE A 90 0.12 1.69 2.97
C ILE A 90 0.52 3.03 2.36
N LEU A 91 0.83 4.03 3.19
CA LEU A 91 1.25 5.33 2.67
C LEU A 91 2.55 5.21 1.87
N LYS A 92 3.51 4.39 2.32
CA LYS A 92 4.74 4.08 1.57
C LYS A 92 4.46 3.38 0.24
N TYR A 93 3.49 2.46 0.19
CA TYR A 93 3.11 1.83 -1.08
C TYR A 93 2.47 2.83 -2.04
N ASN A 94 1.62 3.73 -1.54
CA ASN A 94 1.03 4.79 -2.36
C ASN A 94 2.11 5.72 -2.91
N LEU A 95 3.09 6.12 -2.08
CA LEU A 95 4.26 6.89 -2.53
C LEU A 95 5.02 6.19 -3.65
N MET A 96 5.22 4.88 -3.54
CA MET A 96 5.90 4.10 -4.58
C MET A 96 5.07 3.90 -5.86
N ASP A 97 3.78 4.25 -5.86
CA ASP A 97 2.97 4.24 -7.07
C ASP A 97 2.84 5.62 -7.70
N MET A 98 3.14 6.67 -6.94
CA MET A 98 3.07 8.03 -7.44
C MET A 98 4.07 8.20 -8.56
N LYS A 99 3.55 8.73 -9.67
CA LYS A 99 4.35 9.13 -10.83
C LYS A 99 4.08 10.60 -11.10
N PRO A 100 5.07 11.32 -11.66
CA PRO A 100 4.80 12.65 -12.19
C PRO A 100 3.74 12.55 -13.28
N LYS A 101 2.89 13.57 -13.37
CA LYS A 101 2.00 13.70 -14.52
C LYS A 101 2.88 13.99 -15.74
N ARG A 102 2.69 13.21 -16.82
CA ARG A 102 3.38 13.42 -18.10
C ARG A 102 2.70 14.54 -18.88
N GLU A 103 2.67 15.72 -18.29
CA GLU A 103 2.18 16.94 -18.91
C GLU A 103 3.31 17.62 -19.68
N LYS A 104 2.94 18.41 -20.68
CA LYS A 104 3.89 19.26 -21.40
C LYS A 104 4.49 20.25 -20.40
N TRP A 105 5.80 20.48 -20.49
CA TRP A 105 6.47 21.44 -19.62
C TRP A 105 5.84 22.83 -19.76
N ASP A 106 5.57 23.46 -18.62
CA ASP A 106 4.93 24.78 -18.50
C ASP A 106 5.93 25.95 -18.50
N GLY A 107 7.22 25.66 -18.72
CA GLY A 107 8.30 26.63 -18.72
C GLY A 107 8.87 26.95 -17.33
N LYS A 108 8.42 26.28 -16.25
CA LYS A 108 8.90 26.52 -14.89
C LYS A 108 9.64 25.30 -14.34
N TRP A 109 10.70 25.53 -13.57
CA TRP A 109 11.44 24.47 -12.87
C TRP A 109 10.92 24.32 -11.44
N ARG A 110 10.72 23.08 -10.99
CA ARG A 110 10.35 22.74 -9.61
C ARG A 110 11.61 22.36 -8.87
N LEU A 111 11.87 23.06 -7.76
CA LEU A 111 13.00 22.80 -6.88
C LEU A 111 12.49 22.29 -5.54
N VAL A 112 13.11 21.22 -5.04
CA VAL A 112 12.85 20.69 -3.70
C VAL A 112 14.13 20.80 -2.89
N PHE A 113 14.06 21.58 -1.82
CA PHE A 113 15.09 21.72 -0.80
C PHE A 113 14.64 20.96 0.43
N PHE A 114 15.55 20.23 1.07
CA PHE A 114 15.27 19.56 2.32
C PHE A 114 16.48 19.63 3.25
N ASP A 115 16.22 19.75 4.55
CA ASP A 115 17.27 19.70 5.56
C ASP A 115 17.08 18.45 6.42
N VAL A 116 17.87 17.42 6.12
CA VAL A 116 17.89 16.17 6.90
C VAL A 116 19.34 15.94 7.29
N ALA A 117 19.59 15.95 8.60
CA ALA A 117 20.91 15.79 9.19
C ALA A 117 21.59 14.50 8.71
N GLU A 118 22.92 14.53 8.58
CA GLU A 118 23.72 13.37 8.15
C GLU A 118 23.60 12.17 9.10
N PHE A 119 23.37 12.42 10.40
CA PHE A 119 23.13 11.35 11.38
C PHE A 119 21.89 10.51 11.03
N ASP A 120 20.89 11.13 10.39
CA ASP A 120 19.68 10.50 9.89
C ASP A 120 19.83 9.98 8.44
N ARG A 121 21.04 9.53 8.05
CA ARG A 121 21.38 9.10 6.68
C ARG A 121 20.34 8.17 6.04
N LYS A 122 19.78 7.23 6.81
CA LYS A 122 18.73 6.32 6.32
C LYS A 122 17.47 7.07 5.85
N LYS A 123 16.98 8.04 6.63
CA LYS A 123 15.82 8.86 6.25
C LYS A 123 16.16 9.73 5.04
N ARG A 124 17.37 10.29 5.03
CA ARG A 124 17.86 11.11 3.92
C ARG A 124 17.90 10.34 2.60
N ASP A 125 18.48 9.14 2.61
CA ASP A 125 18.59 8.30 1.42
C ASP A 125 17.24 7.76 0.97
N GLN A 126 16.34 7.47 1.92
CA GLN A 126 14.93 7.15 1.63
C GLN A 126 14.23 8.32 0.93
N PHE A 127 14.37 9.56 1.42
CA PHE A 127 13.78 10.76 0.83
C PHE A 127 14.29 10.98 -0.61
N ARG A 128 15.61 10.91 -0.82
CA ARG A 128 16.22 10.99 -2.16
C ARG A 128 15.71 9.91 -3.11
N LYS A 129 15.50 8.68 -2.61
CA LYS A 129 14.95 7.59 -3.43
C LYS A 129 13.53 7.93 -3.92
N TYR A 130 12.71 8.54 -3.08
CA TYR A 130 11.37 8.99 -3.48
C TYR A 130 11.43 10.12 -4.51
N LEU A 131 12.29 11.13 -4.33
CA LEU A 131 12.41 12.22 -5.30
C LEU A 131 12.87 11.71 -6.68
N ARG A 132 13.84 10.79 -6.73
CA ARG A 132 14.25 10.14 -7.99
C ARG A 132 13.13 9.34 -8.64
N GLN A 133 12.28 8.70 -7.84
CA GLN A 133 11.13 7.96 -8.35
C GLN A 133 10.07 8.89 -8.95
N LEU A 134 10.02 10.15 -8.50
CA LEU A 134 9.20 11.20 -9.10
C LEU A 134 9.85 11.87 -10.32
N GLU A 135 10.90 11.25 -10.89
CA GLU A 135 11.66 11.76 -12.03
C GLU A 135 12.26 13.15 -11.74
N MET A 136 12.64 13.41 -10.48
CA MET A 136 13.48 14.54 -10.14
C MET A 136 14.95 14.18 -10.25
N GLU A 137 15.73 15.10 -10.80
CA GLU A 137 17.17 14.98 -10.88
C GLU A 137 17.84 15.64 -9.68
N GLN A 138 18.95 15.06 -9.24
CA GLN A 138 19.71 15.58 -8.12
C GLN A 138 20.62 16.72 -8.57
N PHE A 139 20.34 17.95 -8.12
CA PHE A 139 21.18 19.12 -8.41
C PHE A 139 22.29 19.29 -7.36
N GLN A 140 21.99 19.05 -6.08
CA GLN A 140 22.94 19.05 -4.96
C GLN A 140 22.58 17.94 -3.97
N LYS A 141 23.43 17.69 -2.95
CA LYS A 141 23.17 16.70 -1.89
C LYS A 141 21.77 16.79 -1.27
N SER A 142 21.22 17.99 -1.14
CA SER A 142 19.91 18.25 -0.52
C SER A 142 18.96 19.07 -1.42
N VAL A 143 19.26 19.16 -2.72
CA VAL A 143 18.49 19.94 -3.69
C VAL A 143 18.19 19.09 -4.92
N PHE A 144 16.92 19.01 -5.28
CA PHE A 144 16.43 18.27 -6.44
C PHE A 144 15.65 19.20 -7.36
N ILE A 145 15.68 18.91 -8.66
CA ILE A 145 15.06 19.72 -9.70
C ILE A 145 14.24 18.86 -10.66
N SER A 146 13.11 19.36 -11.14
CA SER A 146 12.28 18.69 -12.16
C SER A 146 11.51 19.70 -13.02
N PRO A 147 11.27 19.43 -14.32
CA PRO A 147 10.36 20.22 -15.13
C PRO A 147 8.88 19.87 -14.87
N HIS A 148 8.58 18.76 -14.19
CA HIS A 148 7.23 18.29 -13.97
C HIS A 148 6.58 18.92 -12.74
N ASP A 149 5.28 19.21 -12.82
CA ASP A 149 4.50 19.59 -11.65
C ASP A 149 4.23 18.38 -10.76
N ILE A 150 4.98 18.33 -9.65
CA ILE A 150 4.98 17.23 -8.68
C ILE A 150 4.62 17.72 -7.27
N PHE A 151 4.01 18.91 -7.16
CA PHE A 151 3.75 19.54 -5.87
C PHE A 151 2.94 18.65 -4.93
N ASP A 152 1.88 18.01 -5.44
CA ASP A 152 1.01 17.14 -4.65
C ASP A 152 1.74 15.89 -4.14
N GLN A 153 2.60 15.30 -4.97
CA GLN A 153 3.40 14.13 -4.62
C GLN A 153 4.43 14.48 -3.55
N VAL A 154 5.10 15.63 -3.68
CA VAL A 154 6.05 16.12 -2.67
C VAL A 154 5.32 16.47 -1.37
N LYS A 155 4.13 17.07 -1.45
CA LYS A 155 3.29 17.36 -0.28
C LYS A 155 2.92 16.08 0.47
N TYR A 156 2.58 15.01 -0.25
CA TYR A 156 2.24 13.70 0.34
C TYR A 156 3.40 13.05 1.10
N LEU A 157 4.67 13.36 0.77
CA LEU A 157 5.83 12.90 1.54
C LEU A 157 5.81 13.36 3.00
N ARG A 158 5.08 14.45 3.32
CA ARG A 158 4.93 14.94 4.70
C ARG A 158 4.00 14.08 5.55
N GLU A 159 3.18 13.24 4.92
CA GLU A 159 2.19 12.40 5.60
C GLU A 159 2.75 11.02 6.00
N VAL A 160 3.96 10.68 5.55
CA VAL A 160 4.59 9.35 5.69
C VAL A 160 5.70 9.32 6.71
#